data_AF-A0A2N5KAK6-F1
#
_entry.id   AF-A0A2N5KAK6-F1
#
_cell.length_a   1.000
_cell.length_b   1.000
_cell.length_c   1.000
_cell.angle_alpha   90.00
_cell.angle_beta   90.00
_cell.angle_gamma   90.00
#
_symmetry.space_group_name_H-M   'P 1'
#
loop_
_entity.id
_entity.type
_entity.pdbx_description
1 polymer ?
#
loop_
_entity_poly.entity_id
_entity_poly.type
_entity_poly.pdbx_seq_one_letter_code
_entity_poly.pdbx_strand_id
1 'polypeptide(L)'
;MPFDVVHPVGDYTFRPVPSNSTPEALEIHQLKYPTADAHRDLNVIFPIERLQELAAEGVVGGLTSHLVSFIGYNMDPERLERTLAEEIADAVVADGADAALLCPA
;
A
#
# COMPACT_ATOMS: atom_id res chain seq x y z
N MET A 1 5.99 4.37 10.84
CA MET A 1 5.69 3.39 11.90
C MET A 1 5.79 2.00 11.29
N PRO A 2 6.60 1.09 11.85
CA PRO A 2 6.75 -0.27 11.32
C PRO A 2 5.42 -1.05 11.36
N PHE A 3 5.26 -2.06 10.48
CA PHE A 3 4.22 -3.08 10.62
C PHE A 3 4.60 -4.14 11.65
N ASP A 4 3.61 -4.73 12.33
CA ASP A 4 3.82 -5.91 13.19
C ASP A 4 3.77 -7.20 12.36
N VAL A 5 4.90 -7.53 11.74
CA VAL A 5 5.06 -8.67 10.82
C VAL A 5 5.16 -10.03 11.52
N VAL A 6 5.31 -10.05 12.86
CA VAL A 6 5.39 -11.28 13.66
C VAL A 6 4.07 -11.61 14.36
N HIS A 7 3.06 -10.73 14.28
CA HIS A 7 1.78 -10.93 14.92
C HIS A 7 1.10 -12.24 14.43
N PRO A 8 0.66 -13.13 15.34
CA PRO A 8 0.19 -14.46 14.96
C PRO A 8 -1.06 -14.43 14.06
N VAL A 9 -1.88 -13.38 14.20
CA VAL A 9 -3.16 -13.23 13.47
C VAL A 9 -3.16 -12.10 12.44
N GLY A 10 -2.03 -11.43 12.21
CA GLY A 10 -1.92 -10.31 11.26
C GLY A 10 -1.93 -8.93 11.89
N ASP A 11 -1.57 -7.93 11.09
CA ASP A 11 -1.61 -6.49 11.41
C ASP A 11 -2.81 -5.87 10.68
N TYR A 12 -3.83 -5.47 11.44
CA TYR A 12 -5.10 -4.92 10.94
C TYR A 12 -5.05 -3.40 10.78
N THR A 13 -3.87 -2.84 10.53
CA THR A 13 -3.68 -1.41 10.30
C THR A 13 -3.04 -1.17 8.93
N PHE A 14 -3.26 0.02 8.36
CA PHE A 14 -2.60 0.44 7.13
C PHE A 14 -1.63 1.59 7.39
N ARG A 15 -0.81 1.91 6.38
CA ARG A 15 0.08 3.07 6.37
C ARG A 15 -0.29 3.93 5.17
N PRO A 16 -0.68 5.20 5.38
CA PRO A 16 -0.71 6.16 4.29
C PRO A 16 0.73 6.48 3.89
N VAL A 17 1.03 6.37 2.62
CA VAL A 17 2.32 6.67 2.01
C VAL A 17 2.15 7.91 1.13
N PRO A 18 2.85 9.03 1.38
CA PRO A 18 2.75 10.20 0.51
C PRO A 18 3.02 9.82 -0.94
N SER A 19 2.14 10.23 -1.87
CA SER A 19 2.24 9.85 -3.28
C SER A 19 3.48 10.38 -3.99
N ASN A 20 4.18 11.35 -3.39
CA ASN A 20 5.47 11.88 -3.84
C ASN A 20 6.70 11.22 -3.19
N SER A 21 6.52 10.13 -2.43
CA SER A 21 7.64 9.40 -1.84
C SER A 21 8.52 8.79 -2.93
N THR A 22 9.82 8.69 -2.66
CA THR A 22 10.76 7.94 -3.51
C THR A 22 10.99 6.55 -2.92
N PRO A 23 11.38 5.54 -3.73
CA PRO A 23 11.66 4.20 -3.22
C PRO A 23 12.66 4.15 -2.06
N GLU A 24 13.65 5.04 -2.06
CA GLU A 24 14.68 5.10 -1.01
C GLU A 24 14.15 5.60 0.34
N ALA A 25 13.01 6.29 0.34
CA ALA A 25 12.32 6.74 1.55
C ALA A 25 11.41 5.66 2.16
N LEU A 26 11.28 4.51 1.50
CA LEU A 26 10.35 3.44 1.85
C LEU A 26 11.12 2.21 2.34
N GLU A 27 10.53 1.49 3.28
CA GLU A 27 11.09 0.28 3.87
C GLU A 27 10.11 -0.89 3.67
N ILE A 28 10.63 -2.06 3.32
CA ILE A 28 9.85 -3.28 3.13
C ILE A 28 9.76 -4.02 4.47
N HIS A 29 8.56 -4.10 5.03
CA HIS A 29 8.28 -4.85 6.25
C HIS A 29 7.57 -6.16 5.88
N GLN A 30 8.33 -7.22 5.59
CA GLN A 30 7.79 -8.54 5.25
C GLN A 30 8.73 -9.65 5.72
N LEU A 31 8.17 -10.73 6.26
CA LEU A 31 8.95 -11.89 6.76
C LEU A 31 8.64 -13.20 6.02
N LYS A 32 7.59 -13.25 5.20
CA LYS A 32 6.99 -14.51 4.76
C LYS A 32 7.31 -14.91 3.32
N TYR A 33 7.88 -14.01 2.51
CA TYR A 33 8.28 -14.27 1.12
C TYR A 33 9.64 -13.62 0.79
N PRO A 34 10.37 -14.13 -0.22
CA PRO A 34 11.62 -13.51 -0.67
C PRO A 34 11.40 -12.08 -1.16
N THR A 35 12.15 -11.12 -0.60
CA THR A 35 12.06 -9.69 -0.96
C THR A 35 13.15 -9.24 -1.93
N ALA A 36 13.98 -10.16 -2.43
CA ALA A 36 15.17 -9.80 -3.22
C ALA A 36 14.84 -8.98 -4.46
N ASP A 37 13.75 -9.29 -5.16
CA ASP A 37 13.33 -8.53 -6.34
C ASP A 37 12.70 -7.20 -5.96
N ALA A 38 11.90 -7.14 -4.89
CA ALA A 38 11.35 -5.88 -4.36
C ALA A 38 12.44 -4.92 -3.85
N HIS A 39 13.57 -5.44 -3.35
CA HIS A 39 14.73 -4.63 -3.01
C HIS A 39 15.50 -4.12 -4.24
N ARG A 40 15.39 -4.78 -5.39
CA ARG A 40 15.98 -4.30 -6.66
C ARG A 40 15.07 -3.28 -7.34
N ASP A 41 13.77 -3.52 -7.30
CA ASP A 41 12.75 -2.64 -7.85
C ASP A 41 11.50 -2.70 -6.97
N LEU A 42 11.26 -1.64 -6.20
CA LEU A 42 10.09 -1.56 -5.32
C LEU A 42 8.77 -1.61 -6.12
N ASN A 43 8.79 -1.19 -7.39
CA ASN A 43 7.58 -1.10 -8.20
C ASN A 43 6.93 -2.45 -8.50
N VAL A 44 7.62 -3.57 -8.24
CA VAL A 44 7.05 -4.92 -8.40
C VAL A 44 6.00 -5.25 -7.33
N ILE A 45 6.05 -4.59 -6.17
CA ILE A 45 5.08 -4.76 -5.08
C ILE A 45 4.34 -3.47 -4.72
N PHE A 46 4.91 -2.32 -5.07
CA PHE A 46 4.36 -1.01 -4.77
C PHE A 46 4.75 -0.03 -5.90
N PRO A 47 3.99 0.02 -7.01
CA PRO A 47 4.34 0.70 -8.27
C PRO A 47 4.27 2.23 -8.20
N ILE A 48 4.84 2.84 -7.17
CA ILE A 48 4.77 4.27 -6.89
C ILE A 48 5.37 5.11 -8.02
N GLU A 49 6.54 4.76 -8.54
CA GLU A 49 7.18 5.52 -9.62
C GLU A 49 6.39 5.36 -10.93
N ARG A 50 5.90 4.15 -11.21
CA ARG A 50 5.06 3.91 -12.40
C ARG A 50 3.75 4.71 -12.34
N LEU A 51 3.14 4.85 -11.16
CA LEU A 51 1.96 5.69 -10.97
C LEU A 51 2.29 7.19 -11.12
N GLN A 52 3.44 7.64 -10.60
CA GLN A 52 3.92 9.01 -10.77
C GLN A 52 4.19 9.33 -12.25
N GLU A 53 4.78 8.40 -13.00
CA GLU A 53 4.99 8.51 -14.45
C GLU A 53 3.67 8.64 -15.20
N LEU A 54 2.70 7.76 -14.94
CA LEU A 54 1.37 7.82 -15.57
C LEU A 54 0.65 9.15 -15.29
N ALA A 55 0.80 9.70 -14.08
CA ALA A 55 0.26 11.02 -13.75
C ALA A 55 1.01 12.15 -14.46
N ALA A 56 2.34 12.08 -14.56
CA ALA A 56 3.16 13.06 -15.26
C ALA A 56 2.90 13.07 -16.78
N GLU A 57 2.64 11.91 -17.37
CA GLU A 57 2.26 11.74 -18.77
C GLU A 57 0.80 12.12 -19.05
N GLY A 58 0.00 12.36 -18.00
CA GLY A 58 -1.42 12.70 -18.11
C GLY A 58 -2.32 11.53 -18.53
N VAL A 59 -1.83 10.28 -18.40
CA VAL A 59 -2.62 9.07 -18.64
C VAL A 59 -3.70 8.92 -17.56
N VAL A 60 -3.37 9.26 -16.32
CA VAL A 60 -4.32 9.44 -15.23
C VAL A 60 -4.39 10.92 -14.84
N GLY A 61 -5.53 11.36 -14.32
CA GLY A 61 -5.75 12.78 -13.96
C GLY A 61 -4.87 13.29 -12.80
N GLY A 62 -4.23 12.39 -12.06
CA GLY A 62 -3.36 12.68 -10.93
C GLY A 62 -3.29 11.50 -9.97
N LEU A 63 -2.59 11.70 -8.87
CA LEU A 63 -2.57 10.79 -7.72
C LEU A 63 -3.25 11.47 -6.53
N THR A 64 -3.85 10.67 -5.65
CA THR A 64 -4.27 11.12 -4.33
C THR A 64 -3.07 11.59 -3.49
N SER A 65 -3.33 12.27 -2.36
CA SER A 65 -2.25 12.70 -1.46
C SER A 65 -1.50 11.51 -0.88
N HIS A 66 -2.21 10.41 -0.64
CA HIS A 66 -1.63 9.20 -0.07
C HIS A 66 -1.99 7.95 -0.90
N LEU A 67 -1.01 7.07 -1.02
CA LEU A 67 -1.17 5.68 -1.41
C LEU A 67 -1.31 4.83 -0.14
N VAL A 68 -1.93 3.66 -0.25
CA VAL A 68 -2.22 2.79 0.90
C VAL A 68 -1.32 1.56 0.86
N SER A 69 -0.64 1.27 1.98
CA SER A 69 0.10 0.01 2.20
C SER A 69 -0.46 -0.71 3.42
N PHE A 70 -0.59 -2.03 3.35
CA PHE A 70 -1.02 -2.89 4.46
C PHE A 70 -0.47 -4.31 4.32
N ILE A 71 -0.49 -5.09 5.41
CA ILE A 71 -0.06 -6.50 5.38
C ILE A 71 -1.22 -7.37 4.93
N GLY A 72 -1.00 -8.20 3.89
CA GLY A 72 -2.01 -9.13 3.39
C GLY A 72 -2.24 -10.36 4.27
N TYR A 73 -1.27 -10.74 5.12
CA TYR A 73 -1.44 -11.85 6.06
C TYR A 73 -2.38 -11.44 7.20
N ASN A 74 -3.64 -11.85 7.11
CA ASN A 74 -4.65 -11.69 8.16
C ASN A 74 -5.43 -13.00 8.32
N MET A 75 -5.52 -13.49 9.56
CA MET A 75 -6.14 -14.79 9.86
C MET A 75 -7.61 -14.70 10.27
N ASP A 76 -8.15 -13.49 10.38
CA ASP A 76 -9.55 -13.20 10.72
C ASP A 76 -10.17 -12.31 9.63
N PRO A 77 -10.84 -12.90 8.62
CA PRO A 77 -11.43 -12.15 7.52
C PRO A 77 -12.54 -11.20 7.96
N GLU A 78 -13.36 -11.57 8.95
CA GLU A 78 -14.45 -10.73 9.44
C GLU A 78 -13.90 -9.47 10.11
N ARG A 79 -12.85 -9.64 10.93
CA ARG A 79 -12.14 -8.49 11.52
C ARG A 79 -11.48 -7.62 10.46
N LEU A 80 -10.84 -8.23 9.45
CA LEU A 80 -10.23 -7.47 8.34
C LEU A 80 -11.27 -6.59 7.64
N GLU A 81 -12.42 -7.15 7.30
CA GLU A 81 -13.50 -6.43 6.62
C GLU A 81 -14.01 -5.28 7.48
N ARG A 82 -14.36 -5.56 8.73
CA ARG A 82 -14.98 -4.60 9.67
C ARG A 82 -14.04 -3.59 10.29
N THR A 83 -12.73 -3.68 10.03
CA THR A 83 -11.75 -2.69 10.53
C THR A 83 -10.89 -2.18 9.41
N LEU A 84 -9.94 -2.99 8.93
CA LEU A 84 -8.90 -2.53 8.02
C LEU A 84 -9.50 -2.07 6.68
N ALA A 85 -10.43 -2.84 6.12
CA ALA A 85 -11.03 -2.51 4.84
C ALA A 85 -11.95 -1.28 4.94
N GLU A 86 -12.76 -1.17 5.99
CA GLU A 86 -13.58 0.03 6.26
C GLU A 86 -12.72 1.28 6.45
N GLU A 87 -11.65 1.22 7.26
CA GLU A 87 -10.74 2.35 7.48
C GLU A 87 -10.01 2.77 6.20
N ILE A 88 -9.60 1.81 5.35
CA ILE A 88 -9.02 2.10 4.03
C ILE A 88 -10.06 2.76 3.12
N ALA A 89 -11.30 2.25 3.09
CA ALA A 89 -12.36 2.81 2.26
C ALA A 89 -12.66 4.27 2.66
N ASP A 90 -12.76 4.55 3.96
CA ASP A 90 -12.96 5.91 4.47
C ASP A 90 -11.79 6.85 4.08
N ALA A 91 -10.55 6.36 4.19
CA ALA A 91 -9.37 7.14 3.79
C ALA A 91 -9.34 7.43 2.29
N VAL A 92 -9.68 6.45 1.44
CA VAL A 92 -9.73 6.59 -0.02
C VAL A 92 -10.84 7.56 -0.44
N VAL A 93 -12.01 7.51 0.21
CA VAL A 93 -13.11 8.45 -0.02
C VAL A 93 -12.70 9.87 0.40
N ALA A 94 -12.04 10.01 1.55
CA ALA A 94 -11.57 11.31 2.04
C ALA A 94 -10.48 11.93 1.13
N ASP A 95 -9.60 11.11 0.56
CA ASP A 95 -8.58 11.54 -0.40
C ASP A 95 -9.16 11.84 -1.81
N GLY A 96 -10.44 11.52 -2.04
CA GLY A 96 -11.15 11.84 -3.28
C GLY A 96 -10.75 10.98 -4.47
N ALA A 97 -10.40 9.71 -4.25
CA ALA A 97 -10.00 8.81 -5.33
C ALA A 97 -11.19 8.43 -6.24
N ASP A 98 -11.02 8.54 -7.55
CA ASP A 98 -12.00 8.03 -8.54
C ASP A 98 -11.84 6.52 -8.82
N ALA A 99 -10.64 5.98 -8.57
CA ALA A 99 -10.29 4.58 -8.81
C ALA A 99 -9.18 4.12 -7.86
N ALA A 100 -9.09 2.81 -7.66
CA ALA A 100 -8.03 2.17 -6.88
C ALA A 100 -7.35 1.06 -7.68
N LEU A 101 -6.02 0.96 -7.57
CA LEU A 101 -5.23 -0.15 -8.08
C LEU A 101 -4.81 -1.03 -6.90
N LEU A 102 -5.31 -2.28 -6.87
CA LEU A 102 -4.85 -3.26 -5.90
C LEU A 102 -3.64 -4.01 -6.47
N CYS A 103 -2.48 -3.84 -5.85
CA CYS A 103 -1.25 -4.53 -6.23
C CYS A 103 -0.95 -5.67 -5.24
N PRO A 104 -0.91 -6.93 -5.68
CA PRO A 104 -0.45 -8.03 -4.84
C PRO A 104 1.08 -7.96 -4.68
N ALA A 105 1.56 -8.22 -3.47
CA ALA A 105 2.98 -8.30 -3.13
C ALA A 105 3.45 -9.74 -2.95
#